data_AF-J3A9E0-F1
#
_entry.id   AF-J3A9E0-F1
#
_cell.length_a   1.000
_cell.length_b   1.000
_cell.length_c   1.000
_cell.angle_alpha   90.00
_cell.angle_beta   90.00
_cell.angle_gamma   90.00
#
_symmetry.space_group_name_H-M   'P 1'
#
loop_
_entity.id
_entity.type
_entity.pdbx_description
1 polymer ?
#
loop_
_entity_poly.entity_id
_entity_poly.type
_entity_poly.pdbx_seq_one_letter_code
_entity_poly.pdbx_strand_id
1 'polypeptide(L)'
;MSQSRPSRPSKHHVEHSSTSADHAGGPEPSASSKSPASPDIVDSTSPDNAAGPVSNSSTAPRRAPSQQSRPGPQDDIMLATGRPRQVERPKPPTQEQIRRQPGRKAWVPNQHGAWSMLVLPPIVGWVVGGFSWVNLLFLPAWWGGYLTYWSWSQWLRTRSARKRALIMLPLLVYTGWTASLALITLLAAPYLIQWAVPLLPLFAIALHQVWRGHERSLISGLSTTAAASLMAAVTYSLAVHGEGGFLGLGTPSTPLPGTSPNGALTGWSWMWLVTALTAAYFCGTVPYIKSMIRERFNYVLLAGTGAAHAAVAVVTFWLASSGLLPWGHAVLWTVLAVRSLVMPLWQWSLVRRRHRPLRPGTMGIVEVVMCVAFLVTISV
;
A
#
# COMPACT_ATOMS: atom_id res chain seq x y z
N MET A 1 14.72 7.61 53.23
CA MET A 1 14.22 9.00 53.17
C MET A 1 15.45 9.86 52.92
N SER A 2 15.60 10.71 51.91
CA SER A 2 14.65 11.55 51.18
C SER A 2 15.13 11.73 49.73
N GLN A 3 14.19 11.67 48.79
CA GLN A 3 14.39 12.04 47.39
C GLN A 3 14.36 13.56 47.25
N SER A 4 15.22 14.14 46.41
CA SER A 4 15.05 15.49 45.87
C SER A 4 14.82 15.43 44.36
N ARG A 5 13.66 15.97 43.98
CA ARG A 5 13.06 16.00 42.64
C ARG A 5 13.65 17.17 41.82
N PRO A 6 13.63 17.13 40.47
CA PRO A 6 14.29 18.12 39.61
C PRO A 6 13.49 19.43 39.46
N SER A 7 14.20 20.54 39.35
CA SER A 7 13.69 21.88 39.04
C SER A 7 13.24 22.04 37.58
N ARG A 8 12.15 22.80 37.39
CA ARG A 8 11.50 23.13 36.11
C ARG A 8 12.31 24.19 35.30
N PRO A 9 12.12 24.26 33.96
CA PRO A 9 12.90 25.14 33.07
C PRO A 9 12.42 26.60 33.06
N SER A 10 13.38 27.52 32.95
CA SER A 10 13.19 28.97 32.83
C SER A 10 12.78 29.39 31.41
N LYS A 11 12.08 30.52 31.35
CA LYS A 11 11.32 31.06 30.22
C LYS A 11 12.20 31.68 29.12
N HIS A 12 11.63 31.66 27.92
CA HIS A 12 11.94 32.40 26.70
C HIS A 12 12.77 33.69 26.86
N HIS A 13 13.81 33.81 26.03
CA HIS A 13 14.34 35.09 25.57
C HIS A 13 14.24 35.12 24.04
N VAL A 14 13.54 36.12 23.53
CA VAL A 14 13.40 36.44 22.10
C VAL A 14 14.27 37.67 21.89
N GLU A 15 15.27 37.56 21.03
CA GLU A 15 16.16 38.67 20.68
C GLU A 15 15.74 39.19 19.30
N HIS A 16 15.22 40.42 19.28
CA HIS A 16 15.00 41.20 18.07
C HIS A 16 16.27 42.00 17.78
N SER A 17 16.87 41.82 16.60
CA SER A 17 17.89 42.74 16.07
C SER A 17 17.26 43.57 14.94
N SER A 18 17.31 44.89 15.11
CA SER A 18 16.86 45.90 14.16
C SER A 18 18.05 46.70 13.65
N THR A 19 18.06 46.91 12.33
CA THR A 19 18.60 48.07 11.56
C THR A 19 20.09 48.37 11.56
N SER A 20 20.69 48.46 10.37
CA SER A 20 21.12 49.73 9.74
C SER A 20 21.75 49.50 8.35
N ALA A 21 21.70 50.54 7.52
CA ALA A 21 21.78 50.55 6.06
C ALA A 21 23.15 51.00 5.50
N ASP A 22 23.29 50.77 4.19
CA ASP A 22 24.02 51.52 3.15
C ASP A 22 25.53 51.82 3.28
N HIS A 23 26.29 51.39 2.26
CA HIS A 23 27.01 52.31 1.36
C HIS A 23 27.57 51.63 0.11
N ALA A 24 27.60 52.41 -0.98
CA ALA A 24 27.92 52.07 -2.36
C ALA A 24 29.39 52.36 -2.74
N GLY A 25 29.86 51.78 -3.85
CA GLY A 25 30.99 52.30 -4.64
C GLY A 25 31.95 51.25 -5.20
N GLY A 26 31.92 51.00 -6.52
CA GLY A 26 33.04 50.46 -7.30
C GLY A 26 34.13 51.52 -7.57
N PRO A 27 35.19 51.28 -8.38
CA PRO A 27 35.17 50.57 -9.67
C PRO A 27 36.39 49.64 -9.97
N GLU A 28 36.35 48.95 -11.13
CA GLU A 28 37.46 48.19 -11.79
C GLU A 28 38.59 49.11 -12.35
N PRO A 29 39.72 48.56 -12.87
CA PRO A 29 39.79 48.24 -14.32
C PRO A 29 40.71 47.07 -14.79
N SER A 30 40.24 46.41 -15.87
CA SER A 30 40.89 45.93 -17.13
C SER A 30 42.19 45.08 -17.23
N ALA A 31 42.09 43.95 -17.98
CA ALA A 31 42.70 43.67 -19.31
C ALA A 31 43.44 42.31 -19.54
N SER A 32 43.04 41.60 -20.64
CA SER A 32 43.87 40.89 -21.67
C SER A 32 44.67 39.61 -21.27
N SER A 33 44.79 38.49 -22.02
CA SER A 33 44.43 38.06 -23.39
C SER A 33 44.77 36.54 -23.63
N LYS A 34 44.27 36.01 -24.76
CA LYS A 34 44.81 34.93 -25.66
C LYS A 34 44.62 33.42 -25.36
N SER A 35 43.88 32.77 -26.29
CA SER A 35 43.96 31.36 -26.79
C SER A 35 45.15 31.19 -27.78
N PRO A 36 45.51 30.01 -28.38
CA PRO A 36 44.65 28.86 -28.81
C PRO A 36 45.29 27.44 -28.83
N ALA A 37 44.51 26.39 -29.20
CA ALA A 37 44.86 25.32 -30.17
C ALA A 37 43.92 24.07 -30.14
N SER A 38 43.49 23.62 -31.32
CA SER A 38 43.07 22.24 -31.71
C SER A 38 44.01 21.73 -32.83
N PRO A 39 44.11 20.42 -33.20
CA PRO A 39 43.17 19.71 -34.11
C PRO A 39 43.04 18.17 -33.79
N ASP A 40 42.13 17.34 -34.35
CA ASP A 40 42.10 16.60 -35.66
C ASP A 40 40.71 15.92 -35.80
N ILE A 41 39.91 15.95 -36.89
CA ILE A 41 39.89 15.32 -38.25
C ILE A 41 39.77 13.76 -38.31
N VAL A 42 38.70 13.29 -39.00
CA VAL A 42 38.50 12.15 -39.98
C VAL A 42 36.98 11.81 -39.95
N ASP A 43 36.09 12.17 -40.87
CA ASP A 43 35.87 11.88 -42.32
C ASP A 43 35.47 10.44 -42.69
N SER A 44 34.27 10.25 -43.26
CA SER A 44 33.97 9.29 -44.35
C SER A 44 32.49 9.31 -44.80
N THR A 45 32.32 9.75 -46.07
CA THR A 45 31.55 9.12 -47.19
C THR A 45 30.01 9.24 -47.32
N SER A 46 29.60 10.05 -48.31
CA SER A 46 28.49 9.82 -49.29
C SER A 46 29.06 9.04 -50.54
N PRO A 47 28.39 8.75 -51.69
CA PRO A 47 27.11 9.28 -52.24
C PRO A 47 26.26 8.36 -53.19
N ASP A 48 25.22 8.96 -53.85
CA ASP A 48 24.69 8.71 -55.23
C ASP A 48 23.84 7.43 -55.56
N ASN A 49 22.88 7.34 -56.51
CA ASN A 49 22.20 8.25 -57.47
C ASN A 49 21.01 7.52 -58.19
N ALA A 50 20.13 8.32 -58.85
CA ALA A 50 19.33 8.05 -60.08
C ALA A 50 18.04 7.16 -60.07
N ALA A 51 16.98 7.31 -60.90
CA ALA A 51 16.43 8.37 -61.77
C ALA A 51 15.07 7.89 -62.41
N GLY A 52 14.07 8.80 -62.55
CA GLY A 52 12.94 8.95 -63.54
C GLY A 52 11.97 7.80 -63.93
N PRO A 53 10.85 8.03 -64.69
CA PRO A 53 10.33 9.28 -65.34
C PRO A 53 8.82 9.62 -65.05
N VAL A 54 8.40 10.89 -64.91
CA VAL A 54 7.77 11.89 -65.85
C VAL A 54 6.48 11.50 -66.63
N SER A 55 5.37 12.23 -66.35
CA SER A 55 4.31 12.58 -67.33
C SER A 55 3.66 13.93 -67.00
N ASN A 56 3.51 14.78 -68.03
CA ASN A 56 3.19 16.23 -68.01
C ASN A 56 1.71 16.60 -67.81
N SER A 57 1.43 17.78 -67.21
CA SER A 57 0.60 18.86 -67.84
C SER A 57 0.43 20.14 -66.97
N SER A 58 0.82 21.28 -67.55
CA SER A 58 0.29 22.67 -67.47
C SER A 58 0.19 23.47 -66.15
N THR A 59 1.12 24.42 -66.05
CA THR A 59 1.17 25.81 -65.54
C THR A 59 -0.06 26.48 -64.87
N ALA A 60 0.10 26.87 -63.58
CA ALA A 60 -0.32 28.17 -63.00
C ALA A 60 0.35 28.38 -61.62
N PRO A 61 0.89 29.57 -61.28
CA PRO A 61 1.60 29.79 -60.02
C PRO A 61 0.61 29.97 -58.86
N ARG A 62 0.73 29.12 -57.83
CA ARG A 62 -0.01 29.24 -56.58
C ARG A 62 0.44 30.48 -55.80
N ARG A 63 -0.51 31.38 -55.52
CA ARG A 63 -0.42 32.48 -54.55
C ARG A 63 0.19 32.01 -53.23
N ALA A 64 1.28 32.63 -52.81
CA ALA A 64 1.72 32.62 -51.42
C ALA A 64 0.83 33.58 -50.60
N PRO A 65 0.38 33.21 -49.39
CA PRO A 65 -0.44 34.07 -48.55
C PRO A 65 0.42 35.20 -47.95
N SER A 66 0.06 36.44 -48.26
CA SER A 66 0.62 37.64 -47.64
C SER A 66 0.01 37.87 -46.26
N GLN A 67 0.61 37.27 -45.22
CA GLN A 67 0.54 37.77 -43.85
C GLN A 67 1.89 37.56 -43.19
N GLN A 68 2.82 38.48 -43.41
CA GLN A 68 3.98 38.65 -42.54
C GLN A 68 3.53 39.49 -41.34
N SER A 69 3.19 38.79 -40.25
CA SER A 69 3.13 39.38 -38.91
C SER A 69 4.48 40.06 -38.63
N ARG A 70 4.46 41.28 -38.09
CA ARG A 70 5.69 41.95 -37.63
C ARG A 70 6.43 41.02 -36.65
N PRO A 71 7.77 40.90 -36.74
CA PRO A 71 8.52 40.07 -35.83
C PRO A 71 8.22 40.48 -34.39
N GLY A 72 7.76 39.52 -33.60
CA GLY A 72 7.54 39.76 -32.17
C GLY A 72 8.88 39.77 -31.44
N PRO A 73 8.93 40.21 -30.16
CA PRO A 73 10.14 40.13 -29.31
C PRO A 73 10.72 38.70 -29.17
N GLN A 74 10.00 37.71 -29.69
CA GLN A 74 10.29 36.28 -29.68
C GLN A 74 11.13 35.86 -30.89
N ASP A 75 11.01 36.56 -32.02
CA ASP A 75 11.81 36.34 -33.23
C ASP A 75 13.21 36.93 -33.05
N ASP A 76 13.33 38.02 -32.30
CA ASP A 76 14.60 38.66 -31.96
C ASP A 76 15.53 37.75 -31.14
N ILE A 77 14.99 36.89 -30.27
CA ILE A 77 15.78 35.95 -29.47
C ILE A 77 16.31 34.80 -30.33
N MET A 78 15.51 34.32 -31.28
CA MET A 78 15.92 33.27 -32.22
C MET A 78 16.97 33.79 -33.21
N LEU A 79 16.78 35.03 -33.70
CA LEU A 79 17.72 35.71 -34.59
C LEU A 79 19.03 36.09 -33.89
N ALA A 80 18.97 36.51 -32.61
CA ALA A 80 20.17 36.92 -31.86
C ALA A 80 21.00 35.74 -31.31
N THR A 81 20.38 34.59 -31.04
CA THR A 81 21.06 33.46 -30.36
C THR A 81 21.12 32.17 -31.17
N GLY A 82 20.43 32.09 -32.31
CA GLY A 82 20.41 30.92 -33.19
C GLY A 82 19.80 29.66 -32.57
N ARG A 83 19.12 29.76 -31.42
CA ARG A 83 18.58 28.62 -30.68
C ARG A 83 17.06 28.72 -30.55
N PRO A 84 16.28 27.70 -30.96
CA PRO A 84 14.85 27.67 -30.68
C PRO A 84 14.64 27.54 -29.16
N ARG A 85 13.68 28.30 -28.62
CA ARG A 85 13.34 28.28 -27.19
C ARG A 85 12.95 26.85 -26.79
N GLN A 86 13.69 26.23 -25.87
CA GLN A 86 13.20 25.06 -25.15
C GLN A 86 11.91 25.46 -24.43
N VAL A 87 10.80 24.79 -24.77
CA VAL A 87 9.55 24.91 -24.01
C VAL A 87 9.89 24.49 -22.58
N GLU A 88 9.90 25.46 -21.69
CA GLU A 88 10.18 25.26 -20.27
C GLU A 88 9.10 24.33 -19.73
N ARG A 89 9.40 23.03 -19.63
CA ARG A 89 8.49 22.07 -19.01
C ARG A 89 8.15 22.64 -17.64
N PRO A 90 6.85 22.78 -17.27
CA PRO A 90 6.49 23.34 -15.98
C PRO A 90 7.25 22.56 -14.90
N LYS A 91 8.00 23.29 -14.07
CA LYS A 91 8.79 22.69 -13.00
C LYS A 91 7.89 21.74 -12.21
N PRO A 92 8.32 20.49 -11.94
CA PRO A 92 7.55 19.60 -11.10
C PRO A 92 7.24 20.32 -9.78
N PRO A 93 5.99 20.23 -9.29
CA PRO A 93 5.54 21.06 -8.16
C PRO A 93 6.47 20.87 -6.97
N THR A 94 6.89 21.98 -6.37
CA THR A 94 7.82 21.99 -5.24
C THR A 94 7.21 21.19 -4.08
N GLN A 95 8.04 20.51 -3.27
CA GLN A 95 7.54 19.73 -2.12
C GLN A 95 6.61 20.54 -1.19
N GLU A 96 6.79 21.86 -1.14
CA GLU A 96 5.95 22.77 -0.39
C GLU A 96 4.54 22.93 -1.00
N GLN A 97 4.41 22.99 -2.33
CA GLN A 97 3.12 23.03 -3.02
C GLN A 97 2.37 21.69 -2.87
N ILE A 98 3.10 20.57 -2.87
CA ILE A 98 2.56 19.23 -2.57
C ILE A 98 2.13 19.11 -1.08
N ARG A 99 2.78 19.85 -0.18
CA ARG A 99 2.37 19.99 1.23
C ARG A 99 1.11 20.86 1.39
N ARG A 100 0.91 21.83 0.50
CA ARG A 100 -0.23 22.77 0.51
C ARG A 100 -1.52 22.23 -0.14
N GLN A 101 -1.52 21.00 -0.69
CA GLN A 101 -2.73 20.30 -1.12
C GLN A 101 -3.17 19.21 -0.11
N PRO A 102 -3.78 19.59 1.03
CA PRO A 102 -4.25 18.63 2.03
C PRO A 102 -5.43 17.79 1.54
N GLY A 103 -6.20 18.27 0.55
CA GLY A 103 -7.42 17.61 0.09
C GLY A 103 -7.17 16.23 -0.50
N ARG A 104 -6.27 16.09 -1.48
CA ARG A 104 -6.05 14.80 -2.18
C ARG A 104 -5.44 13.72 -1.29
N LYS A 105 -4.62 14.11 -0.31
CA LYS A 105 -4.07 13.20 0.72
C LYS A 105 -5.09 12.82 1.81
N ALA A 106 -6.22 13.52 1.90
CA ALA A 106 -7.29 13.22 2.85
C ALA A 106 -8.29 12.16 2.34
N TRP A 107 -8.20 11.74 1.08
CA TRP A 107 -9.04 10.69 0.50
C TRP A 107 -8.34 9.32 0.39
N VAL A 108 -7.03 9.28 0.11
CA VAL A 108 -6.34 8.01 -0.17
C VAL A 108 -5.39 7.60 0.95
N PRO A 109 -5.53 6.39 1.52
CA PRO A 109 -4.58 5.84 2.49
C PRO A 109 -3.20 5.59 1.90
N ASN A 110 -2.14 5.92 2.65
CA ASN A 110 -0.75 5.72 2.22
C ASN A 110 -0.16 4.34 2.66
N GLN A 111 -1.00 3.42 3.15
CA GLN A 111 -0.55 2.14 3.72
C GLN A 111 -0.68 1.01 2.70
N HIS A 112 0.41 0.77 1.96
CA HIS A 112 0.44 -0.23 0.90
C HIS A 112 0.32 -1.68 1.42
N GLY A 113 0.78 -1.96 2.65
CA GLY A 113 0.78 -3.31 3.22
C GLY A 113 -0.59 -3.80 3.71
N ALA A 114 -1.58 -2.93 3.87
CA ALA A 114 -2.92 -3.32 4.34
C ALA A 114 -3.77 -3.97 3.23
N TRP A 115 -3.46 -3.71 1.96
CA TRP A 115 -4.27 -4.17 0.83
C TRP A 115 -4.29 -5.68 0.69
N SER A 116 -3.15 -6.35 0.89
CA SER A 116 -3.09 -7.82 0.85
C SER A 116 -3.99 -8.45 1.91
N MET A 117 -4.03 -7.88 3.12
CA MET A 117 -4.91 -8.32 4.21
C MET A 117 -6.39 -8.02 3.94
N LEU A 118 -6.69 -6.96 3.19
CA LEU A 118 -8.05 -6.60 2.80
C LEU A 118 -8.60 -7.49 1.67
N VAL A 119 -7.73 -7.98 0.79
CA VAL A 119 -8.12 -8.61 -0.47
C VAL A 119 -8.02 -10.14 -0.40
N LEU A 120 -6.96 -10.68 0.19
CA LEU A 120 -6.73 -12.12 0.16
C LEU A 120 -7.80 -12.93 0.90
N PRO A 121 -8.14 -12.63 2.17
CA PRO A 121 -9.07 -13.49 2.90
C PRO A 121 -10.43 -13.62 2.20
N PRO A 122 -11.06 -12.53 1.70
CA PRO A 122 -12.27 -12.67 0.89
C PRO A 122 -12.12 -13.55 -0.36
N ILE A 123 -10.98 -13.48 -1.05
CA ILE A 123 -10.73 -14.33 -2.24
C ILE A 123 -10.62 -15.80 -1.83
N VAL A 124 -10.01 -16.10 -0.68
CA VAL A 124 -9.94 -17.48 -0.17
C VAL A 124 -11.34 -18.08 -0.02
N GLY A 125 -12.30 -17.34 0.54
CA GLY A 125 -13.67 -17.81 0.67
C GLY A 125 -14.37 -18.03 -0.67
N TRP A 126 -14.07 -17.23 -1.70
CA TRP A 126 -14.57 -17.45 -3.05
C TRP A 126 -13.97 -18.67 -3.73
N VAL A 127 -12.67 -18.90 -3.55
CA VAL A 127 -11.98 -20.05 -4.15
C VAL A 127 -12.55 -21.35 -3.58
N VAL A 128 -12.86 -21.39 -2.28
CA VAL A 128 -13.42 -22.57 -1.64
C VAL A 128 -14.94 -22.69 -1.86
N GLY A 129 -15.68 -21.60 -1.71
CA GLY A 129 -17.16 -21.59 -1.68
C GLY A 129 -17.84 -21.29 -3.01
N GLY A 130 -17.13 -20.66 -3.94
CA GLY A 130 -17.69 -20.09 -5.17
C GLY A 130 -18.10 -18.62 -5.02
N PHE A 131 -18.67 -18.07 -6.10
CA PHE A 131 -19.11 -16.68 -6.16
C PHE A 131 -20.57 -16.53 -5.73
N SER A 132 -20.84 -15.52 -4.88
CA SER A 132 -22.20 -15.06 -4.57
C SER A 132 -22.35 -13.58 -4.94
N TRP A 133 -23.49 -13.22 -5.54
CA TRP A 133 -23.77 -11.85 -5.97
C TRP A 133 -23.78 -10.85 -4.80
N VAL A 134 -24.09 -11.31 -3.58
CA VAL A 134 -24.07 -10.49 -2.37
C VAL A 134 -22.67 -9.96 -2.08
N ASN A 135 -21.63 -10.63 -2.58
CA ASN A 135 -20.25 -10.13 -2.47
C ASN A 135 -20.03 -8.80 -3.21
N LEU A 136 -20.83 -8.49 -4.23
CA LEU A 136 -20.77 -7.19 -4.92
C LEU A 136 -21.23 -6.03 -4.02
N LEU A 137 -22.02 -6.33 -2.97
CA LEU A 137 -22.41 -5.38 -1.94
C LEU A 137 -21.43 -5.42 -0.77
N PHE A 138 -21.08 -6.64 -0.33
CA PHE A 138 -20.23 -6.86 0.83
C PHE A 138 -18.80 -6.35 0.65
N LEU A 139 -18.13 -6.62 -0.48
CA LEU A 139 -16.73 -6.20 -0.66
C LEU A 139 -16.55 -4.68 -0.68
N PRO A 140 -17.38 -3.89 -1.38
CA PRO A 140 -17.28 -2.45 -1.29
C PRO A 140 -17.65 -1.91 0.10
N ALA A 141 -18.52 -2.59 0.86
CA ALA A 141 -18.77 -2.27 2.27
C ALA A 141 -17.52 -2.56 3.13
N TRP A 142 -16.89 -3.71 2.94
CA TRP A 142 -15.66 -4.12 3.64
C TRP A 142 -14.51 -3.14 3.39
N TRP A 143 -14.25 -2.79 2.13
CA TRP A 143 -13.25 -1.78 1.78
C TRP A 143 -13.64 -0.39 2.28
N GLY A 144 -14.93 -0.06 2.20
CA GLY A 144 -15.50 1.15 2.81
C GLY A 144 -15.23 1.22 4.30
N GLY A 145 -15.29 0.11 5.02
CA GLY A 145 -14.95 0.01 6.45
C GLY A 145 -13.51 0.41 6.74
N TYR A 146 -12.56 -0.04 5.92
CA TYR A 146 -11.15 0.38 6.02
C TYR A 146 -10.98 1.89 5.75
N LEU A 147 -11.62 2.41 4.70
CA LEU A 147 -11.57 3.84 4.36
C LEU A 147 -12.21 4.69 5.47
N THR A 148 -13.33 4.23 6.03
CA THR A 148 -14.03 4.85 7.17
C THR A 148 -13.11 4.88 8.38
N TYR A 149 -12.55 3.74 8.79
CA TYR A 149 -11.58 3.68 9.88
C TYR A 149 -10.42 4.66 9.67
N TRP A 150 -9.87 4.71 8.45
CA TRP A 150 -8.78 5.60 8.13
C TRP A 150 -9.20 7.08 8.26
N SER A 151 -10.32 7.49 7.68
CA SER A 151 -10.83 8.86 7.78
C SER A 151 -11.17 9.27 9.22
N TRP A 152 -11.79 8.37 9.99
CA TRP A 152 -12.02 8.57 11.43
C TRP A 152 -10.71 8.75 12.18
N SER A 153 -9.70 7.92 11.90
CA SER A 153 -8.38 8.03 12.54
C SER A 153 -7.68 9.36 12.20
N GLN A 154 -7.84 9.90 10.98
CA GLN A 154 -7.30 11.20 10.61
C GLN A 154 -8.04 12.33 11.31
N TRP A 155 -9.37 12.25 11.36
CA TRP A 155 -10.21 13.25 11.99
C TRP A 155 -9.96 13.37 13.49
N LEU A 156 -9.90 12.23 14.21
CA LEU A 156 -9.63 12.19 15.66
C LEU A 156 -8.25 12.77 16.03
N ARG A 157 -7.25 12.63 15.15
CA ARG A 157 -5.89 13.17 15.37
C ARG A 157 -5.78 14.65 15.03
N THR A 158 -6.70 15.19 14.23
CA THR A 158 -6.60 16.56 13.70
C THR A 158 -7.20 17.58 14.66
N ARG A 159 -6.36 18.39 15.30
CA ARG A 159 -6.79 19.44 16.25
C ARG A 159 -7.21 20.77 15.59
N SER A 160 -6.78 21.05 14.37
CA SER A 160 -7.10 22.29 13.67
C SER A 160 -8.49 22.24 13.03
N ALA A 161 -9.37 23.18 13.37
CA ALA A 161 -10.74 23.26 12.84
C ALA A 161 -10.80 23.30 11.30
N ARG A 162 -9.93 24.11 10.67
CA ARG A 162 -9.86 24.23 9.20
C ARG A 162 -9.47 22.91 8.52
N LYS A 163 -8.52 22.16 9.09
CA LYS A 163 -8.12 20.84 8.56
C LYS A 163 -9.17 19.78 8.84
N ARG A 164 -9.82 19.85 10.00
CA ARG A 164 -10.91 18.97 10.39
C ARG A 164 -12.08 19.10 9.41
N ALA A 165 -12.46 20.32 9.02
CA ALA A 165 -13.49 20.57 8.03
C ALA A 165 -13.21 19.89 6.67
N LEU A 166 -11.95 19.89 6.20
CA LEU A 166 -11.57 19.22 4.95
C LEU A 166 -11.68 17.68 5.03
N ILE A 167 -11.54 17.09 6.22
CA ILE A 167 -11.66 15.63 6.44
C ILE A 167 -13.13 15.22 6.65
N MET A 168 -14.02 16.17 6.99
CA MET A 168 -15.43 15.85 7.27
C MET A 168 -16.15 15.31 6.05
N LEU A 169 -15.88 15.84 4.85
CA LEU A 169 -16.51 15.35 3.63
C LEU A 169 -16.13 13.88 3.34
N PRO A 170 -14.83 13.48 3.25
CA PRO A 170 -14.45 12.08 3.15
C PRO A 170 -15.05 11.20 4.26
N LEU A 171 -15.04 11.70 5.50
CA LEU A 171 -15.56 10.94 6.64
C LEU A 171 -17.06 10.64 6.50
N LEU A 172 -17.87 11.64 6.13
CA LEU A 172 -19.31 11.47 5.92
C LEU A 172 -19.59 10.57 4.72
N VAL A 173 -18.89 10.76 3.60
CA VAL A 173 -19.06 9.93 2.40
C VAL A 173 -18.71 8.47 2.69
N TYR A 174 -17.54 8.19 3.28
CA TYR A 174 -17.16 6.82 3.58
C TYR A 174 -18.03 6.18 4.65
N THR A 175 -18.39 6.91 5.71
CA THR A 175 -19.27 6.39 6.76
C THR A 175 -20.66 6.09 6.19
N GLY A 176 -21.25 7.01 5.42
CA GLY A 176 -22.55 6.83 4.77
C GLY A 176 -22.55 5.67 3.79
N TRP A 177 -21.59 5.64 2.86
CA TRP A 177 -21.40 4.55 1.91
C TRP A 177 -21.30 3.18 2.60
N THR A 178 -20.42 3.09 3.61
CA THR A 178 -20.17 1.85 4.35
C THR A 178 -21.42 1.40 5.10
N ALA A 179 -22.09 2.32 5.81
CA ALA A 179 -23.29 2.02 6.57
C ALA A 179 -24.45 1.57 5.66
N SER A 180 -24.67 2.27 4.54
CA SER A 180 -25.70 1.92 3.56
C SER A 180 -25.44 0.55 2.95
N LEU A 181 -24.23 0.27 2.46
CA LEU A 181 -23.93 -1.04 1.87
C LEU A 181 -23.91 -2.16 2.91
N ALA A 182 -23.41 -1.92 4.12
CA ALA A 182 -23.47 -2.91 5.19
C ALA A 182 -24.91 -3.24 5.57
N LEU A 183 -25.79 -2.23 5.64
CA LEU A 183 -27.22 -2.43 5.89
C LEU A 183 -27.89 -3.23 4.76
N ILE A 184 -27.68 -2.83 3.50
CA ILE A 184 -28.24 -3.55 2.34
C ILE A 184 -27.72 -5.00 2.31
N THR A 185 -26.44 -5.20 2.59
CA THR A 185 -25.84 -6.54 2.66
C THR A 185 -26.47 -7.37 3.76
N LEU A 186 -26.70 -6.80 4.95
CA LEU A 186 -27.34 -7.50 6.06
C LEU A 186 -28.82 -7.82 5.77
N LEU A 187 -29.53 -6.93 5.06
CA LEU A 187 -30.89 -7.20 4.62
C LEU A 187 -30.94 -8.31 3.55
N ALA A 188 -29.96 -8.36 2.64
CA ALA A 188 -29.85 -9.40 1.62
C ALA A 188 -29.37 -10.76 2.18
N ALA A 189 -28.55 -10.74 3.24
CA ALA A 189 -27.97 -11.92 3.87
C ALA A 189 -28.05 -11.79 5.41
N PRO A 190 -29.25 -11.96 6.02
CA PRO A 190 -29.47 -11.71 7.45
C PRO A 190 -28.67 -12.65 8.36
N TYR A 191 -28.34 -13.85 7.89
CA TYR A 191 -27.46 -14.78 8.61
C TYR A 191 -26.08 -14.20 8.89
N LEU A 192 -25.65 -13.12 8.21
CA LEU A 192 -24.37 -12.48 8.51
C LEU A 192 -24.29 -11.87 9.91
N ILE A 193 -25.43 -11.63 10.58
CA ILE A 193 -25.47 -11.08 11.94
C ILE A 193 -24.67 -11.94 12.93
N GLN A 194 -24.58 -13.25 12.70
CA GLN A 194 -23.84 -14.19 13.54
C GLN A 194 -22.34 -13.87 13.60
N TRP A 195 -21.77 -13.30 12.54
CA TRP A 195 -20.35 -12.95 12.48
C TRP A 195 -20.00 -11.78 13.41
N ALA A 196 -20.99 -11.06 13.93
CA ALA A 196 -20.78 -10.10 15.00
C ALA A 196 -20.18 -10.77 16.26
N VAL A 197 -20.48 -12.04 16.51
CA VAL A 197 -19.98 -12.78 17.69
C VAL A 197 -18.45 -12.86 17.71
N PRO A 198 -17.75 -13.34 16.67
CA PRO A 198 -16.29 -13.30 16.65
C PRO A 198 -15.70 -11.92 16.31
N LEU A 199 -16.38 -11.10 15.50
CA LEU A 199 -15.82 -9.83 15.03
C LEU A 199 -15.89 -8.70 16.07
N LEU A 200 -16.97 -8.59 16.85
CA LEU A 200 -17.14 -7.51 17.83
C LEU A 200 -16.04 -7.52 18.90
N PRO A 201 -15.67 -8.67 19.53
CA PRO A 201 -14.57 -8.69 20.49
C PRO A 201 -13.25 -8.25 19.86
N LEU A 202 -12.97 -8.68 18.62
CA LEU A 202 -11.74 -8.31 17.92
C LEU A 202 -11.68 -6.80 17.62
N PHE A 203 -12.79 -6.23 17.15
CA PHE A 203 -12.87 -4.79 16.92
C PHE A 203 -12.85 -4.00 18.24
N ALA A 204 -13.47 -4.51 19.30
CA ALA A 204 -13.46 -3.89 20.62
C ALA A 204 -12.04 -3.82 21.19
N ILE A 205 -11.26 -4.91 21.09
CA ILE A 205 -9.84 -4.92 21.47
C ILE A 205 -9.05 -3.89 20.67
N ALA A 206 -9.24 -3.87 19.34
CA ALA A 206 -8.53 -2.93 18.48
C ALA A 206 -8.87 -1.47 18.83
N LEU A 207 -10.15 -1.17 19.04
CA LEU A 207 -10.64 0.16 19.41
C LEU A 207 -10.16 0.58 20.80
N HIS A 208 -10.19 -0.34 21.78
CA HIS A 208 -9.69 -0.09 23.12
C HIS A 208 -8.20 0.29 23.09
N GLN A 209 -7.40 -0.44 22.30
CA GLN A 209 -5.98 -0.14 22.13
C GLN A 209 -5.75 1.22 21.45
N VAL A 210 -6.58 1.59 20.47
CA VAL A 210 -6.52 2.92 19.83
C VAL A 210 -6.87 4.02 20.83
N TRP A 211 -7.94 3.85 21.61
CA TRP A 211 -8.39 4.82 22.61
C TRP A 211 -7.34 5.05 23.71
N ARG A 212 -6.63 4.00 24.11
CA ARG A 212 -5.49 4.08 25.04
C ARG A 212 -4.21 4.67 24.42
N GLY A 213 -4.21 5.06 23.14
CA GLY A 213 -3.04 5.58 22.43
C GLY A 213 -2.04 4.50 21.96
N HIS A 214 -2.37 3.22 22.11
CA HIS A 214 -1.54 2.06 21.75
C HIS A 214 -1.90 1.48 20.37
N GLU A 215 -2.19 2.35 19.39
CA GLU A 215 -2.56 1.98 18.01
C GLU A 215 -1.53 1.11 17.29
N ARG A 216 -0.28 1.11 17.80
CA ARG A 216 0.86 0.38 17.23
C ARG A 216 1.22 -0.87 18.04
N SER A 217 0.37 -1.27 18.98
CA SER A 217 0.56 -2.46 19.80
C SER A 217 0.42 -3.76 18.99
N LEU A 218 1.08 -4.81 19.45
CA LEU A 218 0.94 -6.16 18.87
C LEU A 218 -0.51 -6.64 18.96
N ILE A 219 -1.16 -6.42 20.11
CA ILE A 219 -2.53 -6.84 20.36
C ILE A 219 -3.51 -6.20 19.36
N SER A 220 -3.39 -4.89 19.11
CA SER A 220 -4.24 -4.20 18.12
C SER A 220 -4.00 -4.74 16.69
N GLY A 221 -2.73 -4.96 16.33
CA GLY A 221 -2.37 -5.53 15.03
C GLY A 221 -2.91 -6.95 14.86
N LEU A 222 -2.70 -7.83 15.83
CA LEU A 222 -3.20 -9.21 15.82
C LEU A 222 -4.73 -9.24 15.76
N SER A 223 -5.41 -8.40 16.53
CA SER A 223 -6.88 -8.37 16.58
C SER A 223 -7.50 -7.93 15.25
N THR A 224 -6.99 -6.85 14.66
CA THR A 224 -7.47 -6.36 13.34
C THR A 224 -7.16 -7.33 12.21
N THR A 225 -6.02 -8.01 12.30
CA THR A 225 -5.59 -8.98 11.29
C THR A 225 -6.35 -10.30 11.40
N ALA A 226 -6.67 -10.75 12.62
CA ALA A 226 -7.58 -11.88 12.85
C ALA A 226 -8.98 -11.57 12.31
N ALA A 227 -9.51 -10.36 12.54
CA ALA A 227 -10.80 -9.94 12.02
C ALA A 227 -10.81 -9.91 10.48
N ALA A 228 -9.74 -9.40 9.85
CA ALA A 228 -9.58 -9.45 8.39
C ALA A 228 -9.51 -10.89 7.87
N SER A 229 -8.83 -11.79 8.58
CA SER A 229 -8.69 -13.19 8.18
C SER A 229 -10.01 -13.96 8.26
N LEU A 230 -10.89 -13.62 9.21
CA LEU A 230 -12.25 -14.16 9.28
C LEU A 230 -13.10 -13.82 8.05
N MET A 231 -12.72 -12.82 7.25
CA MET A 231 -13.44 -12.52 6.01
C MET A 231 -13.40 -13.70 5.02
N ALA A 232 -12.44 -14.62 5.13
CA ALA A 232 -12.45 -15.87 4.38
C ALA A 232 -13.70 -16.70 4.69
N ALA A 233 -14.01 -16.91 5.97
CA ALA A 233 -15.18 -17.66 6.38
C ALA A 233 -16.49 -16.89 6.13
N VAL A 234 -16.48 -15.55 6.26
CA VAL A 234 -17.64 -14.70 5.94
C VAL A 234 -18.01 -14.79 4.47
N THR A 235 -17.02 -14.71 3.57
CA THR A 235 -17.28 -14.80 2.13
C THR A 235 -17.64 -16.21 1.67
N TYR A 236 -17.11 -17.24 2.33
CA TYR A 236 -17.61 -18.60 2.16
C TYR A 236 -19.07 -18.73 2.63
N SER A 237 -19.43 -18.16 3.78
CA SER A 237 -20.82 -18.10 4.28
C SER A 237 -21.77 -17.48 3.25
N LEU A 238 -21.32 -16.42 2.56
CA LEU A 238 -22.07 -15.77 1.49
C LEU A 238 -22.23 -16.66 0.26
N ALA A 239 -21.18 -17.41 -0.09
CA ALA A 239 -21.17 -18.31 -1.24
C ALA A 239 -22.12 -19.50 -1.04
N VAL A 240 -22.16 -20.06 0.17
CA VAL A 240 -23.08 -21.16 0.54
C VAL A 240 -24.44 -20.66 1.05
N HIS A 241 -24.76 -19.37 0.89
CA HIS A 241 -26.04 -18.77 1.28
C HIS A 241 -26.44 -18.98 2.75
N GLY A 242 -25.46 -19.10 3.65
CA GLY A 242 -25.69 -19.32 5.07
C GLY A 242 -25.99 -20.78 5.47
N GLU A 243 -25.89 -21.72 4.54
CA GLU A 243 -25.95 -23.16 4.86
C GLU A 243 -24.88 -23.56 5.87
N GLY A 244 -25.18 -24.53 6.74
CA GLY A 244 -24.30 -24.97 7.84
C GLY A 244 -24.57 -24.29 9.18
N GLY A 245 -25.67 -23.53 9.31
CA GLY A 245 -26.15 -23.03 10.60
C GLY A 245 -25.22 -22.02 11.28
N PHE A 246 -25.29 -21.96 12.62
CA PHE A 246 -24.54 -20.98 13.39
C PHE A 246 -23.02 -21.15 13.22
N LEU A 247 -22.37 -20.19 12.57
CA LEU A 247 -20.94 -20.17 12.26
C LEU A 247 -20.45 -21.46 11.55
N GLY A 248 -21.31 -22.13 10.79
CA GLY A 248 -20.92 -23.35 10.08
C GLY A 248 -20.80 -24.59 10.96
N LEU A 249 -21.33 -24.57 12.19
CA LEU A 249 -21.29 -25.70 13.14
C LEU A 249 -22.52 -26.63 13.04
N GLY A 250 -23.50 -26.28 12.21
CA GLY A 250 -24.69 -27.08 11.94
C GLY A 250 -24.49 -28.08 10.81
N THR A 251 -25.45 -28.99 10.67
CA THR A 251 -25.50 -29.95 9.57
C THR A 251 -26.11 -29.29 8.33
N PRO A 252 -25.36 -29.15 7.22
CA PRO A 252 -25.91 -28.58 6.01
C PRO A 252 -26.92 -29.53 5.37
N SER A 253 -27.89 -28.96 4.65
CA SER A 253 -28.91 -29.73 3.93
C SER A 253 -28.38 -30.42 2.67
N THR A 254 -27.30 -29.87 2.12
CA THR A 254 -26.64 -30.34 0.89
C THR A 254 -25.12 -30.40 1.08
N PRO A 255 -24.41 -31.23 0.30
CA PRO A 255 -22.95 -31.22 0.30
C PRO A 255 -22.42 -29.83 -0.06
N LEU A 256 -21.62 -29.26 0.83
CA LEU A 256 -21.04 -27.93 0.63
C LEU A 256 -19.70 -28.02 -0.11
N PRO A 257 -19.36 -27.01 -0.92
CA PRO A 257 -18.11 -26.96 -1.67
C PRO A 257 -16.88 -26.88 -0.75
N GLY A 258 -15.74 -27.36 -1.27
CA GLY A 258 -14.48 -27.42 -0.55
C GLY A 258 -14.25 -28.78 0.10
N THR A 259 -13.09 -29.38 -0.19
CA THR A 259 -12.69 -30.68 0.34
C THR A 259 -11.19 -30.75 0.54
N SER A 260 -10.74 -31.48 1.57
CA SER A 260 -9.32 -31.80 1.75
C SER A 260 -8.84 -32.80 0.69
N PRO A 261 -7.52 -32.89 0.43
CA PRO A 261 -6.98 -33.81 -0.60
C PRO A 261 -7.38 -35.28 -0.42
N ASN A 262 -7.53 -35.75 0.82
CA ASN A 262 -7.99 -37.11 1.15
C ASN A 262 -9.52 -37.24 1.28
N GLY A 263 -10.30 -36.17 1.08
CA GLY A 263 -11.76 -36.16 1.22
C GLY A 263 -12.31 -36.19 2.65
N ALA A 264 -11.46 -36.23 3.69
CA ALA A 264 -11.90 -36.38 5.08
C ALA A 264 -12.57 -35.13 5.66
N LEU A 265 -12.16 -33.94 5.21
CA LEU A 265 -12.80 -32.67 5.56
C LEU A 265 -13.58 -32.15 4.36
N THR A 266 -14.82 -31.76 4.58
CA THR A 266 -15.71 -31.19 3.57
C THR A 266 -16.44 -29.97 4.11
N GLY A 267 -16.82 -29.06 3.21
CA GLY A 267 -17.62 -27.89 3.54
C GLY A 267 -16.98 -27.01 4.62
N TRP A 268 -17.75 -26.74 5.70
CA TRP A 268 -17.30 -25.89 6.81
C TRP A 268 -16.07 -26.40 7.55
N SER A 269 -15.91 -27.72 7.68
CA SER A 269 -14.74 -28.29 8.38
C SER A 269 -13.44 -27.97 7.62
N TRP A 270 -13.47 -28.09 6.30
CA TRP A 270 -12.38 -27.64 5.42
C TRP A 270 -12.21 -26.12 5.47
N MET A 271 -13.31 -25.36 5.38
CA MET A 271 -13.26 -23.90 5.39
C MET A 271 -12.66 -23.34 6.70
N TRP A 272 -12.96 -23.95 7.85
CA TRP A 272 -12.39 -23.54 9.13
C TRP A 272 -10.88 -23.80 9.20
N LEU A 273 -10.40 -24.92 8.65
CA LEU A 273 -8.97 -25.19 8.51
C LEU A 273 -8.29 -24.12 7.63
N VAL A 274 -8.87 -23.83 6.45
CA VAL A 274 -8.36 -22.82 5.52
C VAL A 274 -8.38 -21.41 6.15
N THR A 275 -9.44 -21.08 6.91
CA THR A 275 -9.55 -19.81 7.64
C THR A 275 -8.51 -19.72 8.75
N ALA A 276 -8.25 -20.81 9.48
CA ALA A 276 -7.21 -20.88 10.49
C ALA A 276 -5.81 -20.69 9.89
N LEU A 277 -5.52 -21.30 8.73
CA LEU A 277 -4.27 -21.09 8.00
C LEU A 277 -4.14 -19.65 7.48
N THR A 278 -5.23 -19.07 6.99
CA THR A 278 -5.28 -17.66 6.56
C THR A 278 -5.01 -16.72 7.75
N ALA A 279 -5.62 -17.00 8.90
CA ALA A 279 -5.39 -16.26 10.14
C ALA A 279 -3.96 -16.44 10.65
N ALA A 280 -3.41 -17.66 10.63
CA ALA A 280 -2.03 -17.93 11.02
C ALA A 280 -1.06 -17.15 10.12
N TYR A 281 -1.30 -17.12 8.81
CA TYR A 281 -0.47 -16.40 7.84
C TYR A 281 -0.45 -14.90 8.19
N PHE A 282 -1.62 -14.28 8.23
CA PHE A 282 -1.69 -12.84 8.42
C PHE A 282 -1.33 -12.41 9.84
N CYS A 283 -1.84 -13.09 10.87
CA CYS A 283 -1.45 -12.79 12.25
C CYS A 283 0.05 -13.01 12.48
N GLY A 284 0.66 -14.03 11.86
CA GLY A 284 2.11 -14.26 11.88
C GLY A 284 2.90 -13.12 11.22
N THR A 285 2.36 -12.48 10.19
CA THR A 285 3.02 -11.33 9.56
C THR A 285 3.12 -10.11 10.48
N VAL A 286 2.22 -9.95 11.47
CA VAL A 286 2.20 -8.78 12.36
C VAL A 286 3.50 -8.65 13.19
N PRO A 287 3.90 -9.64 14.02
CA PRO A 287 5.14 -9.57 14.77
C PRO A 287 6.37 -9.66 13.84
N TYR A 288 6.27 -10.37 12.71
CA TYR A 288 7.31 -10.40 11.66
C TYR A 288 7.64 -9.01 11.13
N ILE A 289 6.67 -8.28 10.56
CA ILE A 289 6.87 -6.91 10.06
C ILE A 289 7.31 -5.99 11.20
N LYS A 290 6.77 -6.19 12.40
CA LYS A 290 7.11 -5.37 13.56
C LYS A 290 8.59 -5.51 13.95
N SER A 291 9.14 -6.72 13.93
CA SER A 291 10.57 -7.00 14.15
C SER A 291 11.47 -6.34 13.09
N MET A 292 10.98 -6.17 11.86
CA MET A 292 11.74 -5.56 10.77
C MET A 292 11.79 -4.03 10.81
N ILE A 293 10.73 -3.38 11.30
CA ILE A 293 10.54 -1.93 11.13
C ILE A 293 10.61 -1.18 12.47
N ARG A 294 9.72 -1.52 13.40
CA ARG A 294 9.46 -0.70 14.60
C ARG A 294 10.26 -1.18 15.81
N GLU A 295 10.30 -2.49 16.03
CA GLU A 295 11.06 -3.12 17.12
C GLU A 295 12.27 -3.86 16.55
N ARG A 296 13.09 -3.13 15.80
CA ARG A 296 14.34 -3.66 15.25
C ARG A 296 15.28 -4.04 16.39
N PHE A 297 16.02 -5.12 16.18
CA PHE A 297 16.97 -5.70 17.13
C PHE A 297 16.34 -6.26 18.42
N ASN A 298 15.01 -6.42 18.46
CA ASN A 298 14.34 -7.17 19.53
C ASN A 298 14.43 -8.68 19.23
N TYR A 299 15.45 -9.34 19.79
CA TYR A 299 15.68 -10.77 19.59
C TYR A 299 14.60 -11.66 20.21
N VAL A 300 13.96 -11.22 21.30
CA VAL A 300 12.85 -11.96 21.91
C VAL A 300 11.64 -12.00 20.96
N LEU A 301 11.29 -10.86 20.38
CA LEU A 301 10.22 -10.78 19.38
C LEU A 301 10.55 -11.61 18.13
N LEU A 302 11.80 -11.57 17.66
CA LEU A 302 12.24 -12.36 16.51
C LEU A 302 12.17 -13.86 16.80
N ALA A 303 12.67 -14.31 17.95
CA ALA A 303 12.63 -15.71 18.36
C ALA A 303 11.19 -16.20 18.49
N GLY A 304 10.31 -15.43 19.15
CA GLY A 304 8.90 -15.78 19.26
C GLY A 304 8.19 -15.83 17.90
N THR A 305 8.50 -14.89 17.00
CA THR A 305 7.98 -14.90 15.63
C THR A 305 8.45 -16.15 14.87
N GLY A 306 9.75 -16.45 14.89
CA GLY A 306 10.31 -17.60 14.22
C GLY A 306 9.77 -18.92 14.75
N ALA A 307 9.69 -19.06 16.08
CA ALA A 307 9.13 -20.24 16.74
C ALA A 307 7.67 -20.46 16.36
N ALA A 308 6.86 -19.39 16.33
CA ALA A 308 5.46 -19.49 15.91
C ALA A 308 5.32 -19.97 14.46
N HIS A 309 6.10 -19.42 13.52
CA HIS A 309 6.03 -19.87 12.12
C HIS A 309 6.56 -21.30 11.96
N ALA A 310 7.62 -21.68 12.68
CA ALA A 310 8.14 -23.04 12.66
C ALA A 310 7.12 -24.05 13.21
N ALA A 311 6.41 -23.69 14.29
CA ALA A 311 5.35 -24.52 14.84
C ALA A 311 4.21 -24.74 13.84
N VAL A 312 3.76 -23.67 13.14
CA VAL A 312 2.75 -23.83 12.09
C VAL A 312 3.28 -24.66 10.93
N ALA A 313 4.54 -24.50 10.53
CA ALA A 313 5.16 -25.35 9.52
C ALA A 313 5.12 -26.83 9.92
N VAL A 314 5.53 -27.19 11.14
CA VAL A 314 5.43 -28.56 11.65
C VAL A 314 3.99 -29.09 11.60
N VAL A 315 3.02 -28.29 12.05
CA VAL A 315 1.59 -28.66 11.98
C VAL A 315 1.15 -28.90 10.54
N THR A 316 1.56 -28.05 9.59
CA THR A 316 1.18 -28.22 8.18
C THR A 316 1.80 -29.45 7.53
N PHE A 317 3.02 -29.85 7.92
CA PHE A 317 3.61 -31.12 7.50
C PHE A 317 2.85 -32.32 8.07
N TRP A 318 2.45 -32.23 9.34
CA TRP A 318 1.62 -33.27 9.94
C TRP A 318 0.26 -33.40 9.23
N LEU A 319 -0.41 -32.28 8.93
CA LEU A 319 -1.65 -32.26 8.15
C LEU A 319 -1.46 -32.78 6.72
N ALA A 320 -0.33 -32.47 6.07
CA ALA A 320 -0.03 -33.00 4.75
C ALA A 320 0.23 -34.51 4.78
N SER A 321 0.91 -35.00 5.81
CA SER A 321 1.17 -36.44 5.99
C SER A 321 -0.10 -37.26 6.23
N SER A 322 -1.15 -36.65 6.79
CA SER A 322 -2.48 -37.27 6.94
C SER A 322 -3.39 -37.09 5.72
N GLY A 323 -2.91 -36.41 4.67
CA GLY A 323 -3.68 -36.10 3.46
C GLY A 323 -4.73 -35.01 3.64
N LEU A 324 -4.72 -34.29 4.77
CA LEU A 324 -5.64 -33.19 5.05
C LEU A 324 -5.22 -31.89 4.36
N LEU A 325 -3.96 -31.78 3.94
CA LEU A 325 -3.40 -30.57 3.36
C LEU A 325 -2.49 -30.92 2.16
N PRO A 326 -2.44 -30.09 1.11
CA PRO A 326 -1.50 -30.30 0.01
C PRO A 326 -0.05 -30.15 0.48
N TRP A 327 0.83 -31.03 0.00
CA TRP A 327 2.28 -30.94 0.29
C TRP A 327 2.88 -29.60 -0.12
N GLY A 328 2.40 -29.01 -1.22
CA GLY A 328 2.80 -27.67 -1.66
C GLY A 328 2.52 -26.59 -0.60
N HIS A 329 1.40 -26.69 0.13
CA HIS A 329 1.08 -25.75 1.18
C HIS A 329 1.98 -25.92 2.40
N ALA A 330 2.33 -27.16 2.78
CA ALA A 330 3.29 -27.43 3.83
C ALA A 330 4.70 -26.88 3.50
N VAL A 331 5.15 -27.05 2.25
CA VAL A 331 6.42 -26.46 1.77
C VAL A 331 6.38 -24.94 1.84
N LEU A 332 5.26 -24.31 1.45
CA LEU A 332 5.09 -22.85 1.60
C LEU A 332 5.27 -22.41 3.06
N TRP A 333 4.73 -23.13 4.03
CA TRP A 333 4.92 -22.79 5.44
C TRP A 333 6.37 -22.89 5.91
N THR A 334 7.17 -23.79 5.35
CA THR A 334 8.63 -23.80 5.56
C THR A 334 9.27 -22.54 5.01
N VAL A 335 8.89 -22.12 3.79
CA VAL A 335 9.36 -20.87 3.19
C VAL A 335 9.00 -19.67 4.07
N LEU A 336 7.78 -19.63 4.62
CA LEU A 336 7.33 -18.58 5.54
C LEU A 336 8.09 -18.59 6.86
N ALA A 337 8.38 -19.76 7.42
CA ALA A 337 9.20 -19.91 8.62
C ALA A 337 10.64 -19.42 8.40
N VAL A 338 11.29 -19.84 7.31
CA VAL A 338 12.62 -19.34 6.93
C VAL A 338 12.58 -17.82 6.71
N ARG A 339 11.59 -17.32 5.98
CA ARG A 339 11.39 -15.88 5.72
C ARG A 339 11.27 -15.08 7.00
N SER A 340 10.55 -15.61 7.99
CA SER A 340 10.30 -14.93 9.27
C SER A 340 11.59 -14.64 10.06
N LEU A 341 12.69 -15.33 9.76
CA LEU A 341 14.01 -15.11 10.36
C LEU A 341 15.00 -14.42 9.41
N VAL A 342 15.08 -14.87 8.16
CA VAL A 342 16.05 -14.38 7.18
C VAL A 342 15.80 -12.91 6.84
N MET A 343 14.55 -12.52 6.59
CA MET A 343 14.22 -11.16 6.17
C MET A 343 14.50 -10.12 7.29
N PRO A 344 14.11 -10.33 8.56
CA PRO A 344 14.48 -9.40 9.63
C PRO A 344 15.98 -9.31 9.87
N LEU A 345 16.69 -10.44 9.86
CA LEU A 345 18.14 -10.43 10.04
C LEU A 345 18.86 -9.70 8.90
N TRP A 346 18.40 -9.89 7.65
CA TRP A 346 18.91 -9.17 6.50
C TRP A 346 18.62 -7.67 6.59
N GLN A 347 17.39 -7.29 6.96
CA GLN A 347 17.00 -5.91 7.20
C GLN A 347 17.86 -5.26 8.29
N TRP A 348 18.11 -5.96 9.40
CA TRP A 348 18.96 -5.49 10.50
C TRP A 348 20.42 -5.34 10.07
N SER A 349 20.93 -6.27 9.26
CA SER A 349 22.28 -6.18 8.67
C SER A 349 22.42 -4.97 7.76
N LEU A 350 21.45 -4.72 6.87
CA LEU A 350 21.44 -3.56 5.97
C LEU A 350 21.39 -2.24 6.73
N VAL A 351 20.57 -2.16 7.77
CA VAL A 351 20.49 -0.97 8.63
C VAL A 351 21.82 -0.72 9.34
N ARG A 352 22.47 -1.77 9.86
CA ARG A 352 23.76 -1.66 10.57
C ARG A 352 24.93 -1.32 9.65
N ARG A 353 25.00 -1.94 8.46
CA ARG A 353 26.17 -1.82 7.56
C ARG A 353 26.06 -0.67 6.57
N ARG A 354 24.86 -0.37 6.09
CA ARG A 354 24.65 0.54 4.94
C ARG A 354 23.78 1.76 5.27
N HIS A 355 23.20 1.82 6.49
CA HIS A 355 22.21 2.84 6.88
C HIS A 355 21.04 3.02 5.89
N ARG A 356 20.79 2.01 5.06
CA ARG A 356 19.74 2.00 4.02
C ARG A 356 18.84 0.78 4.22
N PRO A 357 17.68 0.92 4.88
CA PRO A 357 16.74 -0.18 5.04
C PRO A 357 16.11 -0.57 3.71
N LEU A 358 15.55 -1.78 3.65
CA LEU A 358 14.72 -2.21 2.53
C LEU A 358 13.55 -1.25 2.33
N ARG A 359 13.25 -0.99 1.05
CA ARG A 359 12.14 -0.13 0.67
C ARG A 359 10.81 -0.84 1.00
N PRO A 360 9.80 -0.12 1.52
CA PRO A 360 8.47 -0.69 1.77
C PRO A 360 7.85 -1.39 0.56
N GLY A 361 8.10 -0.88 -0.66
CA GLY A 361 7.60 -1.49 -1.89
C GLY A 361 8.13 -2.91 -2.14
N THR A 362 9.40 -3.17 -1.87
CA THR A 362 10.00 -4.51 -2.04
C THR A 362 9.36 -5.52 -1.08
N MET A 363 9.14 -5.13 0.18
CA MET A 363 8.45 -5.97 1.15
C MET A 363 6.99 -6.25 0.73
N GLY A 364 6.33 -5.25 0.14
CA GLY A 364 4.98 -5.43 -0.42
C GLY A 364 4.92 -6.42 -1.56
N ILE A 365 5.87 -6.40 -2.50
CA ILE A 365 5.92 -7.36 -3.62
C ILE A 365 6.11 -8.79 -3.11
N VAL A 366 7.04 -9.00 -2.16
CA VAL A 366 7.24 -10.31 -1.54
C VAL A 366 5.96 -10.81 -0.88
N GLU A 367 5.23 -9.93 -0.21
CA GLU A 367 3.96 -10.28 0.42
C GLU A 367 2.89 -10.67 -0.62
N VAL A 368 2.77 -9.93 -1.72
CA VAL A 368 1.84 -10.28 -2.81
C VAL A 368 2.17 -11.64 -3.42
N VAL A 369 3.45 -11.93 -3.68
CA VAL A 369 3.89 -13.23 -4.20
C VAL A 369 3.54 -14.36 -3.23
N MET A 370 3.77 -14.17 -1.93
CA MET A 370 3.42 -15.17 -0.91
C MET A 370 1.91 -15.35 -0.78
N CYS A 371 1.12 -14.28 -0.90
CA CYS A 371 -0.35 -14.37 -0.94
C CYS A 371 -0.84 -15.19 -2.15
N VAL A 372 -0.26 -14.97 -3.33
CA VAL A 372 -0.60 -15.74 -4.54
C VAL A 372 -0.19 -17.20 -4.37
N ALA A 373 1.02 -17.47 -3.86
CA ALA A 373 1.47 -18.83 -3.57
C ALA A 373 0.57 -19.52 -2.53
N PHE A 374 0.11 -18.79 -1.51
CA PHE A 374 -0.84 -19.29 -0.51
C PHE A 374 -2.14 -19.75 -1.17
N LEU A 375 -2.73 -18.91 -2.02
CA LEU A 375 -3.94 -19.26 -2.78
C LEU A 375 -3.72 -20.46 -3.69
N VAL A 376 -2.65 -20.47 -4.48
CA VAL A 376 -2.39 -21.56 -5.42
C VAL A 376 -2.20 -22.87 -4.67
N THR A 377 -1.36 -22.88 -3.63
CA THR A 377 -1.03 -24.11 -2.90
C THR A 377 -2.17 -24.69 -2.06
N ILE A 378 -3.14 -23.88 -1.64
CA ILE A 378 -4.31 -24.37 -0.90
C ILE A 378 -5.44 -24.87 -1.84
N SER A 379 -5.37 -24.53 -3.13
CA SER A 379 -6.41 -24.85 -4.12
C SER A 379 -6.12 -26.10 -4.96
N VAL A 380 -4.90 -26.63 -4.86
CA VAL A 380 -4.43 -27.86 -5.53
C VAL A 380 -4.50 -28.99 -4.53
#